data_AF-A0AAI9K3T2-F1
#
_entry.id   AF-A0AAI9K3T2-F1
#
_cell.length_a   1.000
_cell.length_b   1.000
_cell.length_c   1.000
_cell.angle_alpha   90.00
_cell.angle_beta   90.00
_cell.angle_gamma   90.00
#
_symmetry.space_group_name_H-M   'P 1'
#
loop_
_entity.id
_entity.type
_entity.pdbx_description
1 polymer ?
#
loop_
_entity_poly.entity_id
_entity_poly.type
_entity_poly.pdbx_seq_one_letter_code
_entity_poly.pdbx_strand_id
1 'polypeptide(L)'
;MDMHTALQSSIDKVGALSAFDDKEMTWNMKDKNKNAKTEEKTNVMRILDSKKIKYNHYCYVETGETNGEKVAAILGQDPAYVYKTLVTVAKSGANYVFVIPVKEELDLKKAAKAVGEKSIDMLKAKELLPLTGYIHGGCSPIGMKKFFRTTIDASAEDLDKMYVSAGKVGYQIEIAPADLEKVIRLEYVDVTV
;
A
#
# COMPACT_ATOMS: atom_id res chain seq x y z
N MET A 1 3.03 -68.41 -30.27
CA MET A 1 3.28 -66.97 -30.49
C MET A 1 3.77 -66.46 -29.16
N ASP A 2 5.08 -66.48 -29.00
CA ASP A 2 5.69 -66.63 -27.69
C ASP A 2 5.67 -65.30 -26.94
N MET A 3 5.42 -65.38 -25.63
CA MET A 3 5.36 -64.24 -24.71
C MET A 3 6.63 -63.37 -24.79
N HIS A 4 7.75 -63.96 -25.22
CA HIS A 4 9.03 -63.30 -25.46
C HIS A 4 9.01 -62.38 -26.71
N THR A 5 8.26 -62.74 -27.75
CA THR A 5 8.11 -61.91 -28.97
C THR A 5 7.17 -60.72 -28.72
N ALA A 6 6.16 -60.90 -27.85
CA ALA A 6 5.25 -59.82 -27.45
C ALA A 6 5.89 -58.78 -26.51
N LEU A 7 6.85 -59.20 -25.66
CA LEU A 7 7.63 -58.28 -24.84
C LEU A 7 8.64 -57.47 -25.68
N GLN A 8 9.32 -58.11 -26.64
CA GLN A 8 10.31 -57.42 -27.47
C GLN A 8 9.67 -56.34 -28.35
N SER A 9 8.51 -56.62 -28.94
CA SER A 9 7.70 -55.63 -29.68
C SER A 9 7.21 -54.46 -28.83
N SER A 10 7.09 -54.62 -27.51
CA SER A 10 6.68 -53.56 -26.60
C SER A 10 7.87 -52.74 -26.12
N ILE A 11 9.05 -53.35 -25.97
CA ILE A 11 10.30 -52.68 -25.60
C ILE A 11 10.82 -51.82 -26.77
N ASP A 12 10.71 -52.30 -28.02
CA ASP A 12 11.13 -51.53 -29.19
C ASP A 12 10.23 -50.30 -29.45
N LYS A 13 8.99 -50.30 -28.94
CA LYS A 13 8.11 -49.11 -28.91
C LYS A 13 8.45 -48.11 -27.80
N VAL A 14 9.10 -48.56 -26.73
CA VAL A 14 9.58 -47.71 -25.64
C VAL A 14 10.98 -47.15 -25.94
N GLY A 15 11.79 -47.84 -26.75
CA GLY A 15 13.14 -47.45 -27.15
C GLY A 15 13.24 -46.32 -28.19
N ALA A 16 12.12 -45.82 -28.73
CA ALA A 16 12.09 -44.71 -29.69
C ALA A 16 11.78 -43.34 -29.05
N LEU A 17 11.92 -43.20 -27.73
CA LEU A 17 11.69 -41.95 -27.00
C LEU A 17 12.94 -41.43 -26.28
N SER A 18 14.13 -41.65 -26.85
CA SER A 18 15.39 -41.07 -26.34
C SER A 18 15.96 -40.05 -27.33
N ALA A 19 15.21 -38.98 -27.53
CA ALA A 19 15.70 -37.69 -28.05
C ALA A 19 14.70 -36.58 -27.68
N PHE A 20 14.23 -36.58 -26.43
CA PHE A 20 13.58 -35.40 -25.88
C PHE A 20 14.67 -34.55 -25.23
N ASP A 21 14.98 -33.49 -25.95
CA ASP A 21 16.08 -32.55 -25.79
C ASP A 21 16.14 -32.00 -24.36
N ASP A 22 17.24 -32.26 -23.64
CA ASP A 22 17.53 -31.65 -22.31
C ASP A 22 17.44 -30.11 -22.36
N LYS A 23 17.53 -29.51 -23.55
CA LYS A 23 17.27 -28.09 -23.77
C LYS A 23 15.82 -27.68 -23.54
N GLU A 24 14.82 -28.51 -23.82
CA GLU A 24 13.41 -28.15 -23.60
C GLU A 24 13.06 -28.08 -22.10
N MET A 25 13.68 -28.92 -21.24
CA MET A 25 13.53 -28.77 -19.78
C MET A 25 14.19 -27.50 -19.25
N THR A 26 15.34 -27.10 -19.81
CA THR A 26 15.96 -25.81 -19.44
C THR A 26 15.16 -24.60 -19.94
N TRP A 27 14.31 -24.79 -20.96
CA TRP A 27 13.44 -23.76 -21.54
C TRP A 27 12.07 -23.62 -20.84
N ASN A 28 11.81 -24.36 -19.76
CA ASN A 28 10.57 -24.24 -19.00
C ASN A 28 10.74 -23.81 -17.53
N MET A 29 11.98 -23.50 -17.12
CA MET A 29 12.27 -22.86 -15.82
C MET A 29 12.62 -21.37 -15.94
N LYS A 30 13.10 -20.89 -17.10
CA LYS A 30 13.38 -19.45 -17.31
C LYS A 30 12.15 -18.61 -17.69
N ASP A 31 11.08 -19.24 -18.17
CA ASP A 31 9.89 -18.53 -18.66
C ASP A 31 8.70 -18.53 -17.68
N LYS A 32 8.83 -19.11 -16.48
CA LYS A 32 7.88 -18.92 -15.37
C LYS A 32 7.93 -17.52 -14.73
N ASN A 33 8.74 -16.60 -15.28
CA ASN A 33 8.83 -15.21 -14.82
C ASN A 33 8.43 -14.17 -15.88
N LYS A 34 7.64 -14.55 -16.90
CA LYS A 34 7.09 -13.61 -17.90
C LYS A 34 5.62 -13.26 -17.69
N ASN A 35 5.12 -13.40 -16.46
CA ASN A 35 3.82 -12.84 -16.06
C ASN A 35 3.76 -12.39 -14.60
N ALA A 36 4.91 -12.16 -13.96
CA ALA A 36 4.94 -11.19 -12.88
C ALA A 36 4.70 -9.84 -13.55
N LYS A 37 3.43 -9.39 -13.61
CA LYS A 37 3.12 -7.96 -13.75
C LYS A 37 4.10 -7.28 -12.80
N THR A 38 5.09 -6.57 -13.32
CA THR A 38 6.06 -5.85 -12.49
C THR A 38 5.20 -4.94 -11.62
N GLU A 39 5.02 -5.31 -10.35
CA GLU A 39 4.08 -4.61 -9.49
C GLU A 39 4.53 -3.15 -9.48
N GLU A 40 3.63 -2.26 -9.89
CA GLU A 40 3.96 -0.87 -10.10
C GLU A 40 4.33 -0.26 -8.75
N LYS A 41 5.63 -0.14 -8.47
CA LYS A 41 6.09 0.53 -7.25
C LYS A 41 5.63 1.98 -7.30
N THR A 42 4.97 2.43 -6.24
CA THR A 42 4.61 3.84 -6.07
C THR A 42 5.80 4.65 -5.58
N ASN A 43 5.69 5.99 -5.56
CA ASN A 43 6.74 6.82 -4.97
C ASN A 43 6.94 6.53 -3.47
N VAL A 44 5.85 6.24 -2.76
CA VAL A 44 5.88 5.86 -1.33
C VAL A 44 6.73 4.61 -1.13
N MET A 45 6.48 3.57 -1.92
CA MET A 45 7.24 2.32 -1.87
C MET A 45 8.74 2.55 -2.14
N ARG A 46 9.08 3.36 -3.15
CA ARG A 46 10.49 3.72 -3.43
C ARG A 46 11.16 4.45 -2.28
N ILE A 47 10.45 5.35 -1.60
CA ILE A 47 10.97 6.06 -0.42
C ILE A 47 11.25 5.06 0.71
N LEU A 48 10.31 4.16 1.00
CA LEU A 48 10.49 3.12 2.03
C LEU A 48 11.66 2.18 1.70
N ASP A 49 11.77 1.73 0.45
CA ASP A 49 12.89 0.92 -0.05
C ASP A 49 14.24 1.63 0.20
N SER A 50 14.35 2.90 -0.18
CA SER A 50 15.58 3.69 -0.03
C SER A 50 16.01 3.87 1.43
N LYS A 51 15.03 3.90 2.35
CA LYS A 51 15.25 3.98 3.80
C LYS A 51 15.39 2.61 4.46
N LYS A 52 15.30 1.51 3.69
CA LYS A 52 15.32 0.12 4.16
C LYS A 52 14.26 -0.16 5.23
N ILE A 53 13.09 0.45 5.08
CA ILE A 53 11.95 0.25 5.97
C ILE A 53 11.18 -0.99 5.52
N LYS A 54 10.77 -1.82 6.47
CA LYS A 54 9.93 -2.98 6.19
C LYS A 54 8.48 -2.52 6.02
N TYR A 55 7.82 -3.04 4.99
CA TYR A 55 6.40 -2.81 4.73
C TYR A 55 5.87 -3.95 3.86
N ASN A 56 4.56 -4.20 3.93
CA ASN A 56 3.84 -4.97 2.91
C ASN A 56 3.05 -4.00 2.01
N HIS A 57 2.71 -4.41 0.80
CA HIS A 57 1.85 -3.63 -0.08
C HIS A 57 0.74 -4.47 -0.68
N TYR A 58 -0.37 -3.81 -1.01
CA TYR A 58 -1.55 -4.44 -1.58
C TYR A 58 -2.03 -3.63 -2.78
N CYS A 59 -2.38 -4.34 -3.84
CA CYS A 59 -2.96 -3.78 -5.06
C CYS A 59 -4.42 -4.23 -5.18
N TYR A 60 -5.31 -3.26 -5.33
CA TYR A 60 -6.75 -3.44 -5.50
C TYR A 60 -7.29 -2.55 -6.63
N VAL A 61 -6.42 -2.17 -7.57
CA VAL A 61 -6.76 -1.29 -8.72
C VAL A 61 -7.97 -1.79 -9.49
N GLU A 62 -8.13 -3.11 -9.62
CA GLU A 62 -9.22 -3.75 -10.37
C GLU A 62 -10.62 -3.50 -9.77
N THR A 63 -10.69 -3.06 -8.51
CA THR A 63 -11.96 -2.77 -7.82
C THR A 63 -12.55 -1.41 -8.19
N GLY A 64 -11.70 -0.45 -8.61
CA GLY A 64 -12.09 0.95 -8.79
C GLY A 64 -12.54 1.68 -7.52
N GLU A 65 -12.43 1.06 -6.33
CA GLU A 65 -12.94 1.61 -5.08
C GLU A 65 -11.98 2.63 -4.48
N THR A 66 -12.53 3.71 -3.90
CA THR A 66 -11.78 4.81 -3.28
C THR A 66 -12.19 5.07 -1.84
N ASN A 67 -13.31 4.50 -1.39
CA ASN A 67 -13.74 4.51 -0.01
C ASN A 67 -12.92 3.50 0.81
N GLY A 68 -12.17 4.00 1.80
CA GLY A 68 -11.25 3.17 2.57
C GLY A 68 -11.92 2.04 3.38
N GLU A 69 -13.16 2.19 3.85
CA GLU A 69 -13.86 1.13 4.58
C GLU A 69 -14.22 -0.04 3.66
N LYS A 70 -14.68 0.27 2.45
CA LYS A 70 -14.96 -0.75 1.45
C LYS A 70 -13.70 -1.44 0.97
N VAL A 71 -12.60 -0.69 0.80
CA VAL A 71 -11.28 -1.26 0.49
C VAL A 71 -10.83 -2.22 1.61
N ALA A 72 -11.01 -1.84 2.87
CA ALA A 72 -10.69 -2.70 4.02
C ALA A 72 -11.49 -4.02 3.94
N ALA A 73 -12.79 -3.94 3.68
CA ALA A 73 -13.66 -5.11 3.53
C ALA A 73 -13.24 -6.01 2.35
N ILE A 74 -12.91 -5.42 1.19
CA ILE A 74 -12.46 -6.16 0.00
C ILE A 74 -11.17 -6.93 0.28
N LEU A 75 -10.26 -6.33 1.06
CA LEU A 75 -8.94 -6.91 1.35
C LEU A 75 -8.92 -7.75 2.63
N GLY A 76 -10.07 -7.93 3.28
CA GLY A 76 -10.15 -8.68 4.55
C GLY A 76 -9.35 -8.03 5.68
N GLN A 77 -9.17 -6.71 5.63
CA GLN A 77 -8.43 -5.94 6.63
C GLN A 77 -9.38 -5.46 7.71
N ASP A 78 -8.93 -5.52 8.97
CA ASP A 78 -9.67 -4.93 10.07
C ASP A 78 -9.63 -3.39 9.95
N PRO A 79 -10.79 -2.71 9.81
CA PRO A 79 -10.86 -1.26 9.65
C PRO A 79 -10.23 -0.47 10.81
N ALA A 80 -10.08 -1.06 12.00
CA ALA A 80 -9.38 -0.42 13.12
C ALA A 80 -7.90 -0.13 12.82
N TYR A 81 -7.31 -0.87 11.87
CA TYR A 81 -5.93 -0.69 11.43
C TYR A 81 -5.82 0.12 10.14
N VAL A 82 -6.93 0.52 9.51
CA VAL A 82 -6.91 1.25 8.24
C VAL A 82 -7.07 2.73 8.52
N TYR A 83 -6.16 3.54 7.97
CA TYR A 83 -6.08 4.97 8.25
C TYR A 83 -6.15 5.80 6.97
N LYS A 84 -6.85 6.93 7.04
CA LYS A 84 -6.96 7.91 5.96
C LYS A 84 -6.12 9.15 6.26
N THR A 85 -5.47 9.67 5.22
CA THR A 85 -4.68 10.90 5.30
C THR A 85 -5.50 12.08 4.82
N LEU A 86 -5.70 13.04 5.73
CA LEU A 86 -6.45 14.27 5.54
C LEU A 86 -5.51 15.46 5.54
N VAL A 87 -5.84 16.48 4.76
CA VAL A 87 -5.07 17.72 4.70
C VAL A 87 -5.99 18.88 5.05
N THR A 88 -5.50 19.77 5.90
CA THR A 88 -6.25 20.92 6.38
C THR A 88 -5.52 22.22 6.08
N VAL A 89 -6.25 23.31 6.22
CA VAL A 89 -5.74 24.68 6.13
C VAL A 89 -6.18 25.45 7.36
N ALA A 90 -5.23 26.06 8.05
CA ALA A 90 -5.52 26.95 9.16
C ALA A 90 -5.91 28.34 8.66
N LYS A 91 -6.54 29.14 9.53
CA LYS A 91 -6.82 30.55 9.24
C LYS A 91 -5.54 31.37 8.96
N SER A 92 -4.39 30.93 9.48
CA SER A 92 -3.07 31.48 9.18
C SER A 92 -2.61 31.25 7.74
N GLY A 93 -3.24 30.32 7.01
CA GLY A 93 -2.82 29.83 5.71
C GLY A 93 -1.84 28.65 5.78
N ALA A 94 -1.42 28.23 6.98
CA ALA A 94 -0.59 27.04 7.16
C ALA A 94 -1.38 25.76 6.84
N ASN A 95 -0.69 24.74 6.33
CA ASN A 95 -1.28 23.44 6.03
C ASN A 95 -0.76 22.35 6.96
N TYR A 96 -1.66 21.47 7.37
CA TYR A 96 -1.37 20.37 8.28
C TYR A 96 -1.92 19.06 7.71
N VAL A 97 -1.31 17.95 8.12
CA VAL A 97 -1.74 16.61 7.73
C VAL A 97 -2.22 15.87 8.97
N PHE A 98 -3.36 15.22 8.87
CA PHE A 98 -3.92 14.38 9.92
C PHE A 98 -4.13 12.97 9.39
N VAL A 99 -3.65 11.97 10.11
CA VAL A 99 -3.82 10.55 9.77
C VAL A 99 -4.70 9.92 10.83
N ILE A 100 -5.93 9.57 10.46
CA ILE A 100 -6.96 9.11 11.41
C ILE A 100 -7.53 7.76 10.97
N PRO A 101 -8.12 6.96 11.88
CA PRO A 101 -8.76 5.71 11.50
C PRO A 101 -9.85 5.95 10.45
N VAL A 102 -10.03 4.99 9.55
CA VAL A 102 -10.85 5.17 8.35
C VAL A 102 -12.32 5.44 8.68
N LYS A 103 -12.80 4.89 9.79
CA LYS A 103 -14.18 5.00 10.29
C LYS A 103 -14.47 6.28 11.08
N GLU A 104 -13.43 6.98 11.51
CA GLU A 104 -13.56 8.16 12.38
C GLU A 104 -13.59 9.46 11.56
N GLU A 105 -14.07 10.54 12.15
CA GLU A 105 -14.01 11.88 11.57
C GLU A 105 -12.98 12.75 12.30
N LEU A 106 -12.42 13.74 11.60
CA LEU A 106 -11.47 14.66 12.21
C LEU A 106 -12.23 15.70 13.06
N ASP A 107 -11.96 15.74 14.35
CA ASP A 107 -12.41 16.84 15.20
C ASP A 107 -11.54 18.08 14.92
N LEU A 108 -12.10 19.03 14.18
CA LEU A 108 -11.40 20.26 13.79
C LEU A 108 -10.94 21.10 15.00
N LYS A 109 -11.60 21.00 16.15
CA LYS A 109 -11.19 21.73 17.36
C LYS A 109 -9.99 21.04 18.01
N LYS A 110 -10.03 19.72 18.18
CA LYS A 110 -8.89 18.94 18.70
C LYS A 110 -7.67 19.09 17.78
N ALA A 111 -7.90 18.97 16.47
CA ALA A 111 -6.88 19.09 15.46
C ALA A 111 -6.25 20.50 15.44
N ALA A 112 -7.05 21.58 15.54
CA ALA A 112 -6.52 22.94 15.66
C ALA A 112 -5.66 23.10 16.93
N LYS A 113 -6.12 22.58 18.07
CA LYS A 113 -5.38 22.58 19.33
C LYS A 113 -4.05 21.82 19.22
N ALA A 114 -4.05 20.64 18.60
CA ALA A 114 -2.85 19.81 18.41
C ALA A 114 -1.75 20.58 17.67
N VAL A 115 -2.13 21.37 16.66
CA VAL A 115 -1.16 22.11 15.83
C VAL A 115 -0.92 23.55 16.28
N GLY A 116 -1.55 23.99 17.38
CA GLY A 116 -1.38 25.33 17.95
C GLY A 116 -2.08 26.43 17.15
N GLU A 117 -3.11 26.08 16.38
CA GLU A 117 -3.87 27.01 15.56
C GLU A 117 -5.19 27.40 16.21
N LYS A 118 -5.68 28.61 15.90
CA LYS A 118 -6.98 29.08 16.43
C LYS A 118 -8.16 28.33 15.80
N SER A 119 -8.04 27.98 14.53
CA SER A 119 -9.03 27.24 13.77
C SER A 119 -8.40 26.62 12.54
N ILE A 120 -8.89 25.45 12.14
CA ILE A 120 -8.52 24.77 10.90
C ILE A 120 -9.79 24.34 10.16
N ASP A 121 -9.69 24.29 8.83
CA ASP A 121 -10.72 23.79 7.93
C ASP A 121 -10.14 22.69 7.05
N MET A 122 -11.01 21.82 6.54
CA MET A 122 -10.62 20.82 5.54
C MET A 122 -10.11 21.49 4.26
N LEU A 123 -8.97 21.04 3.74
CA LEU A 123 -8.47 21.51 2.45
C LEU A 123 -9.45 21.11 1.35
N LYS A 124 -9.73 22.04 0.42
CA LYS A 124 -10.60 21.75 -0.73
C LYS A 124 -9.94 20.71 -1.63
N ALA A 125 -10.72 19.74 -2.12
CA ALA A 125 -10.22 18.65 -2.97
C ALA A 125 -9.43 19.13 -4.19
N LYS A 126 -9.86 20.23 -4.83
CA LYS A 126 -9.17 20.84 -5.99
C LYS A 126 -7.77 21.37 -5.67
N GLU A 127 -7.48 21.66 -4.41
CA GLU A 127 -6.19 22.19 -3.94
C GLU A 127 -5.24 21.06 -3.50
N LEU A 128 -5.75 19.83 -3.34
CA LEU A 128 -4.97 18.70 -2.84
C LEU A 128 -3.81 18.32 -3.78
N LEU A 129 -4.09 18.13 -5.06
CA LEU A 129 -3.09 17.74 -6.07
C LEU A 129 -1.97 18.78 -6.25
N PRO A 130 -2.27 20.08 -6.47
CA PRO A 130 -1.21 21.06 -6.61
C PRO A 130 -0.35 21.17 -5.34
N LEU A 131 -0.96 21.08 -4.15
CA LEU A 131 -0.27 21.23 -2.86
C LEU A 131 0.56 20.00 -2.46
N THR A 132 -0.01 18.79 -2.56
CA THR A 132 0.59 17.57 -1.99
C THR A 132 1.23 16.67 -3.04
N GLY A 133 0.76 16.73 -4.28
CA GLY A 133 1.07 15.73 -5.30
C GLY A 133 0.13 14.53 -5.32
N TYR A 134 -0.86 14.48 -4.42
CA TYR A 134 -1.83 13.40 -4.33
C TYR A 134 -3.26 13.83 -4.65
N ILE A 135 -4.07 12.85 -5.03
CA ILE A 135 -5.51 12.99 -5.30
C ILE A 135 -6.34 12.42 -4.14
N HIS A 136 -7.63 12.73 -4.13
CA HIS A 136 -8.58 12.09 -3.21
C HIS A 136 -8.57 10.56 -3.40
N GLY A 137 -8.65 9.80 -2.30
CA GLY A 137 -8.51 8.33 -2.30
C GLY A 137 -7.08 7.80 -2.49
N GLY A 138 -6.11 8.67 -2.79
CA GLY A 138 -4.70 8.32 -3.00
C GLY A 138 -3.72 9.15 -2.20
N CYS A 139 -4.18 9.89 -1.18
CA CYS A 139 -3.33 10.73 -0.34
C CYS A 139 -2.58 9.89 0.69
N SER A 140 -1.25 9.96 0.67
CA SER A 140 -0.36 9.27 1.58
C SER A 140 0.32 10.26 2.53
N PRO A 141 0.65 9.89 3.78
CA PRO A 141 1.43 10.76 4.66
C PRO A 141 2.91 10.81 4.26
N ILE A 142 3.36 9.91 3.37
CA ILE A 142 4.74 9.81 2.88
C ILE A 142 4.84 10.47 1.51
N GLY A 143 5.97 11.13 1.20
CA GLY A 143 6.34 11.48 -0.16
C GLY A 143 5.60 12.69 -0.76
N MET A 144 5.03 13.55 0.08
CA MET A 144 4.44 14.81 -0.35
C MET A 144 5.49 15.80 -0.90
N LYS A 145 5.06 16.73 -1.76
CA LYS A 145 5.93 17.74 -2.41
C LYS A 145 6.77 18.60 -1.47
N LYS A 146 6.27 18.84 -0.25
CA LYS A 146 6.95 19.58 0.81
C LYS A 146 6.73 18.84 2.14
N PHE A 147 7.50 19.21 3.16
CA PHE A 147 7.22 18.77 4.51
C PHE A 147 5.93 19.40 5.03
N PHE A 148 5.08 18.57 5.62
CA PHE A 148 3.92 18.99 6.39
C PHE A 148 4.12 18.54 7.84
N ARG A 149 3.64 19.35 8.79
CA ARG A 149 3.47 18.86 10.16
C ARG A 149 2.33 17.86 10.14
N THR A 150 2.64 16.63 10.53
CA THR A 150 1.70 15.50 10.51
C THR A 150 1.35 15.11 11.93
N THR A 151 0.06 14.99 12.21
CA THR A 151 -0.45 14.40 13.45
C THR A 151 -1.14 13.10 13.09
N ILE A 152 -0.78 12.02 13.79
CA ILE A 152 -1.51 10.75 13.70
C ILE A 152 -2.41 10.65 14.92
N ASP A 153 -3.60 10.09 14.76
CA ASP A 153 -4.48 9.86 15.90
C ASP A 153 -3.81 8.95 16.95
N ALA A 154 -4.04 9.25 18.23
CA ALA A 154 -3.41 8.53 19.34
C ALA A 154 -3.73 7.03 19.35
N SER A 155 -4.84 6.59 18.75
CA SER A 155 -5.17 5.17 18.61
C SER A 155 -4.15 4.36 17.79
N ALA A 156 -3.25 5.02 17.05
CA ALA A 156 -2.21 4.37 16.26
C ALA A 156 -0.90 4.12 17.02
N GLU A 157 -0.67 4.76 18.17
CA GLU A 157 0.64 4.80 18.85
C GLU A 157 1.14 3.39 19.21
N ASP A 158 0.25 2.56 19.76
CA ASP A 158 0.59 1.21 20.24
C ASP A 158 0.29 0.10 19.21
N LEU A 159 -0.01 0.42 17.95
CA LEU A 159 -0.29 -0.61 16.95
C LEU A 159 1.00 -1.24 16.43
N ASP A 160 0.98 -2.56 16.26
CA ASP A 160 2.08 -3.28 15.57
C ASP A 160 2.12 -2.97 14.07
N LYS A 161 0.97 -2.58 13.49
CA LYS A 161 0.82 -2.27 12.07
C LYS A 161 -0.32 -1.30 11.83
N MET A 162 -0.28 -0.59 10.71
CA MET A 162 -1.37 0.20 10.19
C MET A 162 -1.35 0.18 8.66
N TYR A 163 -2.51 0.37 8.04
CA TYR A 163 -2.67 0.51 6.61
C TYR A 163 -2.86 1.98 6.24
N VAL A 164 -2.05 2.48 5.30
CA VAL A 164 -2.20 3.81 4.72
C VAL A 164 -2.07 3.75 3.20
N SER A 165 -2.58 4.76 2.50
CA SER A 165 -2.44 4.82 1.04
C SER A 165 -0.98 4.78 0.62
N ALA A 166 -0.68 4.04 -0.45
CA ALA A 166 0.64 4.02 -1.08
C ALA A 166 0.87 5.20 -2.03
N GLY A 167 0.01 6.24 -2.00
CA GLY A 167 0.17 7.43 -2.83
C GLY A 167 -0.43 7.33 -4.23
N LYS A 168 -1.24 6.29 -4.47
CA LYS A 168 -2.00 6.06 -5.71
C LYS A 168 -3.28 5.31 -5.38
N VAL A 169 -4.39 5.67 -6.03
CA VAL A 169 -5.66 4.93 -5.91
C VAL A 169 -5.44 3.48 -6.34
N GLY A 170 -6.01 2.54 -5.57
CA GLY A 170 -5.82 1.11 -5.81
C GLY A 170 -4.57 0.52 -5.16
N TYR A 171 -3.80 1.31 -4.39
CA TYR A 171 -2.60 0.84 -3.70
C TYR A 171 -2.55 1.30 -2.25
N GLN A 172 -2.18 0.38 -1.37
CA GLN A 172 -1.94 0.65 0.05
C GLN A 172 -0.69 -0.07 0.55
N ILE A 173 -0.16 0.41 1.66
CA ILE A 173 0.94 -0.23 2.39
C ILE A 173 0.48 -0.59 3.81
N GLU A 174 1.01 -1.69 4.32
CA GLU A 174 1.01 -2.03 5.75
C GLU A 174 2.39 -1.69 6.31
N ILE A 175 2.42 -0.90 7.39
CA ILE A 175 3.66 -0.43 8.01
C ILE A 175 3.46 -0.34 9.53
N ALA A 176 4.52 -0.58 10.31
CA ALA A 176 4.50 -0.28 11.74
C ALA A 176 4.51 1.26 11.95
N PRO A 177 3.68 1.81 12.85
CA PRO A 177 3.73 3.23 13.21
C PRO A 177 5.15 3.70 13.61
N ALA A 178 5.88 2.89 14.39
CA ALA A 178 7.27 3.15 14.75
C ALA A 178 8.25 3.18 13.55
N ASP A 179 7.94 2.48 12.45
CA ASP A 179 8.70 2.58 11.21
C ASP A 179 8.33 3.81 10.40
N LEU A 180 7.06 4.26 10.46
CA LEU A 180 6.59 5.49 9.82
C LEU A 180 7.29 6.73 10.40
N GLU A 181 7.56 6.77 11.71
CA GLU A 181 8.35 7.83 12.38
C GLU A 181 9.75 8.02 11.79
N LYS A 182 10.36 6.96 11.25
CA LYS A 182 11.68 7.02 10.60
C LYS A 182 11.60 7.69 9.22
N VAL A 183 10.38 7.82 8.68
CA VAL A 183 10.11 8.31 7.33
C VAL A 183 9.67 9.76 7.36
N ILE A 184 8.77 10.12 8.28
CA ILE A 184 8.14 11.44 8.40
C ILE A 184 8.23 11.98 9.82
N ARG A 185 8.12 13.31 9.98
CA ARG A 185 7.97 13.93 11.30
C ARG A 185 6.51 13.87 11.71
N LEU A 186 6.22 13.21 12.82
CA LEU A 186 4.86 13.01 13.30
C LEU A 186 4.76 13.17 14.83
N GLU A 187 3.53 13.37 15.30
CA GLU A 187 3.14 13.32 16.72
C GLU A 187 1.82 12.55 16.84
N TYR A 188 1.61 11.85 17.96
CA TYR A 188 0.37 11.17 18.29
C TYR A 188 -0.50 12.05 19.19
N VAL A 189 -1.72 12.34 18.75
CA VAL A 189 -2.68 13.15 19.51
C VAL A 189 -4.09 12.66 19.20
N ASP A 190 -4.96 12.55 20.21
CA ASP A 190 -6.39 12.33 20.00
C ASP A 190 -6.99 13.51 19.21
N VAL A 191 -7.38 13.25 17.97
CA VAL A 191 -7.92 14.25 17.03
C VAL A 191 -9.23 13.82 16.39
N THR A 192 -9.87 12.76 16.87
CA THR A 192 -11.11 12.23 16.29
C THR A 192 -12.35 12.45 17.16
N VAL A 193 -13.52 12.21 16.56
CA VAL A 193 -14.86 12.18 17.17
C VAL A 193 -15.67 11.03 16.63
#